data_AF-A0A0G2QR37-F1
#
_entry.id   AF-A0A0G2QR37-F1
#
_cell.length_a   1.000
_cell.length_b   1.000
_cell.length_c   1.000
_cell.angle_alpha   90.00
_cell.angle_beta   90.00
_cell.angle_gamma   90.00
#
_symmetry.space_group_name_H-M   'P 1'
#
loop_
_entity.id
_entity.type
_entity.pdbx_description
1 polymer ?
#
loop_
_entity_poly.entity_id
_entity_poly.type
_entity_poly.pdbx_seq_one_letter_code
_entity_poly.pdbx_strand_id
1 'polypeptide(L)'
;EMDGLFCERIFGPAKDWECHCGKYKRVRHRGIVCERCGVEVTESRVRRHRMGFIKLAAPVTHVWYLKGIPSYMAILLDMPLRDVEQVVYFNAYVVLNPGNYDGLSYKQLLTEDTWLEIEDQIYSEDSTLTGIEVGIGAEAISRLLEDIPLEEEAERLREEIAVA
;
A
#
# COMPACT_ATOMS: atom_id res chain seq x y z
N GLU A 1 -4.70 3.36 28.02
CA GLU A 1 -5.75 3.80 27.09
C GLU A 1 -6.34 2.60 26.36
N MET A 2 -7.63 2.64 26.04
CA MET A 2 -8.28 1.60 25.23
C MET A 2 -7.85 1.80 23.78
N ASP A 3 -7.41 0.72 23.13
CA ASP A 3 -6.97 0.68 21.72
C ASP A 3 -5.81 1.63 21.32
N GLY A 4 -5.16 2.24 22.30
CA GLY A 4 -3.92 2.99 22.09
C GLY A 4 -2.69 2.09 21.95
N LEU A 5 -1.54 2.72 21.68
CA LEU A 5 -0.25 2.05 21.43
C LEU A 5 0.25 1.17 22.60
N PHE A 6 -0.27 1.39 23.81
CA PHE A 6 0.09 0.62 24.99
C PHE A 6 -1.06 -0.23 25.54
N CYS A 7 -2.09 -0.47 24.72
CA CYS A 7 -3.28 -1.19 25.13
C CYS A 7 -2.96 -2.61 25.62
N GLU A 8 -3.28 -2.90 26.88
CA GLU A 8 -3.05 -4.21 27.49
C GLU A 8 -3.89 -5.34 26.87
N ARG A 9 -4.99 -4.99 26.20
CA ARG A 9 -5.82 -5.93 25.47
C ARG A 9 -5.10 -6.51 24.24
N ILE A 10 -4.39 -5.65 23.51
CA ILE A 10 -3.68 -6.01 22.28
C ILE A 10 -2.32 -6.64 22.64
N PHE A 11 -1.53 -5.95 23.45
CA PHE A 11 -0.14 -6.33 23.71
C PHE A 11 0.03 -7.28 24.90
N GLY A 12 -0.98 -7.40 25.77
CA GLY A 12 -0.92 -8.19 27.00
C GLY A 12 -0.77 -7.35 28.28
N PRO A 13 -0.88 -7.98 29.45
CA PRO A 13 -1.03 -7.29 30.73
C PRO A 13 0.23 -6.54 31.14
N ALA A 14 0.07 -5.43 31.87
CA ALA A 14 1.22 -4.67 32.41
C ALA A 14 1.92 -5.39 33.57
N LYS A 15 1.19 -6.24 34.30
CA LYS A 15 1.70 -7.01 35.45
C LYS A 15 1.50 -8.50 35.22
N ASP A 16 2.43 -9.31 35.73
CA ASP A 16 2.35 -10.75 35.59
C ASP A 16 1.10 -11.29 36.27
N TRP A 17 0.34 -12.11 35.53
CA TRP A 17 -0.84 -12.82 36.05
C TRP A 17 -1.93 -11.90 36.63
N GLU A 18 -2.04 -10.66 36.15
CA GLU A 18 -3.05 -9.69 36.58
C GLU A 18 -3.66 -8.97 35.38
N CYS A 19 -4.99 -8.96 35.29
CA CYS A 19 -5.70 -8.17 34.27
C CYS A 19 -5.73 -6.68 34.66
N HIS A 20 -5.86 -5.78 33.69
CA HIS A 20 -5.85 -4.33 33.90
C HIS A 20 -6.82 -3.82 34.98
N CYS A 21 -8.07 -4.31 35.01
CA CYS A 21 -9.06 -3.87 35.99
C CYS A 21 -8.91 -4.50 37.40
N GLY A 22 -7.96 -5.43 37.57
CA GLY A 22 -7.70 -6.13 38.83
C GLY A 22 -8.73 -7.20 39.24
N LYS A 23 -9.74 -7.50 38.41
CA LYS A 23 -10.74 -8.57 38.68
C LYS A 23 -10.08 -9.94 38.82
N TYR A 24 -9.23 -10.29 37.86
CA TYR A 24 -8.47 -11.53 37.87
C TYR A 24 -7.01 -11.25 38.21
N LYS A 25 -6.53 -11.93 39.27
CA LYS A 25 -5.15 -11.86 39.76
C LYS A 25 -4.61 -13.25 40.07
N ARG A 26 -3.29 -13.38 40.05
CA ARG A 26 -2.50 -14.59 40.36
C ARG A 26 -2.64 -15.68 39.29
N VAL A 27 -1.68 -16.61 39.32
CA VAL A 27 -1.48 -17.67 38.32
C VAL A 27 -2.71 -18.59 38.13
N ARG A 28 -3.58 -18.73 39.13
CA ARG A 28 -4.78 -19.58 39.04
C ARG A 28 -5.75 -19.21 37.91
N HIS A 29 -5.72 -17.97 37.44
CA HIS A 29 -6.56 -17.49 36.34
C HIS A 29 -5.82 -17.43 35.00
N ARG A 30 -4.68 -18.12 34.88
CA ARG A 30 -3.88 -18.19 33.66
C ARG A 30 -4.74 -18.50 32.43
N GLY A 31 -4.57 -17.71 31.38
CA GLY A 31 -5.26 -17.87 30.10
C GLY A 31 -6.71 -17.36 30.07
N ILE A 32 -7.24 -16.86 31.19
CA ILE A 32 -8.58 -16.25 31.22
C ILE A 32 -8.51 -14.84 30.64
N VAL A 33 -9.42 -14.52 29.72
CA VAL A 33 -9.64 -13.16 29.21
C VAL A 33 -10.67 -12.46 30.09
N CYS A 34 -10.34 -11.26 30.56
CA CYS A 34 -11.24 -10.55 31.46
C CYS A 34 -12.46 -9.98 30.73
N GLU A 35 -13.68 -10.38 31.12
CA GLU A 35 -14.95 -9.86 30.56
C GLU A 35 -15.09 -8.32 30.64
N ARG A 36 -14.43 -7.67 31.61
CA ARG A 36 -14.56 -6.23 31.84
C ARG A 36 -13.57 -5.39 31.03
N CYS A 37 -12.34 -5.86 30.89
CA CYS A 37 -11.27 -5.08 30.24
C CYS A 37 -10.66 -5.76 29.00
N GLY A 38 -11.06 -6.99 28.67
CA GLY A 38 -10.55 -7.77 27.54
C GLY A 38 -9.10 -8.23 27.68
N VAL A 39 -8.45 -7.96 28.81
CA VAL A 39 -7.04 -8.31 29.03
C VAL A 39 -6.93 -9.77 29.46
N GLU A 40 -6.10 -10.51 28.75
CA GLU A 40 -5.73 -11.89 29.07
C GLU A 40 -4.77 -11.94 30.26
N VAL A 41 -5.04 -12.85 31.19
CA VAL A 41 -4.18 -13.08 32.35
C VAL A 41 -3.02 -14.00 31.96
N THR A 42 -1.88 -13.39 31.68
CA THR A 42 -0.64 -14.06 31.28
C THR A 42 0.59 -13.32 31.84
N GLU A 43 1.79 -13.76 31.50
CA GLU A 43 3.03 -13.04 31.84
C GLU A 43 3.12 -11.73 31.06
N SER A 44 3.56 -10.66 31.71
CA SER A 44 3.82 -9.36 31.06
C SER A 44 4.85 -9.45 29.93
N ARG A 45 5.71 -10.49 29.96
CA ARG A 45 6.71 -10.78 28.92
C ARG A 45 6.10 -10.92 27.52
N VAL A 46 4.83 -11.34 27.38
CA VAL A 46 4.18 -11.46 26.07
C VAL A 46 4.14 -10.12 25.31
N ARG A 47 4.17 -8.98 26.02
CA ARG A 47 4.21 -7.63 25.41
C ARG A 47 5.42 -7.39 24.51
N ARG A 48 6.49 -8.18 24.68
CA ARG A 48 7.69 -8.13 23.84
C ARG A 48 7.56 -8.93 22.53
N HIS A 49 6.53 -9.77 22.42
CA HIS A 49 6.35 -10.69 21.30
C HIS A 49 5.04 -10.44 20.54
N ARG A 50 4.01 -9.92 21.19
CA ARG A 50 2.75 -9.58 20.53
C ARG A 50 2.92 -8.33 19.67
N MET A 51 2.46 -8.43 18.43
CA MET A 51 2.44 -7.33 17.48
C MET A 51 1.00 -6.84 17.30
N GLY A 52 0.86 -5.55 17.02
CA GLY A 52 -0.39 -4.95 16.54
C GLY A 52 -0.20 -4.50 15.10
N PHE A 53 -1.30 -4.16 14.45
CA PHE A 53 -1.28 -3.50 13.15
C PHE A 53 -2.21 -2.30 13.15
N ILE A 54 -1.96 -1.36 12.25
CA ILE A 54 -2.84 -0.24 11.98
C ILE A 54 -3.37 -0.45 10.58
N LYS A 55 -4.69 -0.49 10.43
CA LYS A 55 -5.32 -0.49 9.12
C LYS A 55 -5.26 0.94 8.57
N LEU A 56 -4.48 1.15 7.52
CA LEU A 56 -4.40 2.44 6.85
C LEU A 56 -5.68 2.69 6.04
N ALA A 57 -6.08 3.95 5.93
CA ALA A 57 -7.25 4.36 5.14
C ALA A 57 -6.98 4.33 3.63
N ALA A 58 -5.72 4.51 3.24
CA ALA A 58 -5.25 4.50 1.86
C ALA A 58 -3.93 3.71 1.77
N PRO A 59 -3.61 3.14 0.60
CA PRO A 59 -2.33 2.50 0.37
C PRO A 59 -1.18 3.52 0.48
N VAL A 60 -0.02 3.06 0.93
CA VAL A 60 1.20 3.87 1.02
C VAL A 60 2.38 3.07 0.49
N THR A 61 3.26 3.72 -0.26
CA THR A 61 4.48 3.07 -0.75
C THR A 61 5.48 2.90 0.39
N HIS A 62 6.12 1.74 0.44
CA HIS A 62 7.15 1.49 1.42
C HIS A 62 8.48 2.12 0.98
N VAL A 63 9.04 3.00 1.82
CA VAL A 63 10.19 3.87 1.48
C VAL A 63 11.41 3.09 1.01
N TRP A 64 11.68 1.90 1.55
CA TRP A 64 12.84 1.10 1.12
C TRP A 64 12.76 0.59 -0.32
N TYR A 65 11.56 0.29 -0.83
CA TYR A 65 11.41 -0.18 -2.21
C TYR A 65 11.32 0.97 -3.21
N LEU A 66 10.92 2.16 -2.74
CA LEU A 66 10.90 3.39 -3.53
C LEU A 66 12.29 4.04 -3.60
N LYS A 67 12.86 4.45 -2.46
CA LYS A 67 14.13 5.21 -2.37
C LYS A 67 15.38 4.35 -2.24
N GLY A 68 15.23 3.02 -2.17
CA GLY A 68 16.36 2.11 -2.18
C GLY A 68 17.21 2.31 -3.43
N ILE A 69 18.51 2.08 -3.33
CA ILE A 69 19.42 2.06 -4.48
C ILE A 69 19.90 0.62 -4.65
N PRO A 70 19.51 -0.09 -5.72
CA PRO A 70 18.55 0.34 -6.74
C PRO A 70 17.09 0.31 -6.23
N SER A 71 16.21 1.06 -6.90
CA SER A 71 14.79 1.10 -6.56
C SER A 71 14.07 -0.08 -7.19
N TYR A 72 13.62 -1.03 -6.36
CA TYR A 72 12.94 -2.23 -6.84
C TYR A 72 11.62 -1.88 -7.54
N MET A 73 10.88 -0.87 -7.05
CA MET A 73 9.62 -0.46 -7.68
C MET A 73 9.86 0.13 -9.07
N ALA A 74 10.86 0.99 -9.22
CA ALA A 74 11.22 1.58 -10.50
C ALA A 74 11.67 0.50 -11.52
N ILE A 75 12.47 -0.47 -11.07
CA ILE A 75 12.91 -1.59 -11.91
C ILE A 75 11.72 -2.43 -12.38
N LEU A 76 10.83 -2.83 -11.46
CA LEU A 76 9.68 -3.66 -11.82
C LEU A 76 8.73 -2.95 -12.79
N LEU A 77 8.56 -1.64 -12.62
CA LEU A 77 7.71 -0.85 -13.50
C LEU A 77 8.37 -0.47 -14.82
N ASP A 78 9.68 -0.72 -14.99
CA ASP A 78 10.49 -0.21 -16.10
C ASP A 78 10.31 1.31 -16.28
N MET A 79 10.36 2.04 -15.17
CA MET A 79 10.20 3.51 -15.15
C MET A 79 11.39 4.15 -14.43
N PRO A 80 11.81 5.36 -14.83
CA PRO A 80 12.79 6.12 -14.06
C PRO A 80 12.31 6.36 -12.62
N LEU A 81 13.21 6.23 -11.64
CA LEU A 81 12.89 6.49 -10.23
C LEU A 81 12.22 7.86 -10.01
N ARG A 82 12.72 8.89 -10.69
CA ARG A 82 12.19 10.25 -10.61
C ARG A 82 10.70 10.31 -10.97
N ASP A 83 10.29 9.54 -11.98
CA ASP A 83 8.94 9.56 -12.50
C ASP A 83 8.00 8.83 -11.53
N VAL A 84 8.43 7.68 -10.99
CA VAL A 84 7.70 6.98 -9.92
C VAL A 84 7.54 7.86 -8.67
N GLU A 85 8.59 8.59 -8.28
CA GLU A 85 8.52 9.54 -7.15
C GLU A 85 7.53 10.68 -7.43
N GLN A 86 7.47 11.21 -8.66
CA GLN A 86 6.50 12.25 -9.01
C GLN A 86 5.06 11.77 -8.85
N VAL A 87 4.76 10.53 -9.25
CA VAL A 87 3.43 9.94 -9.07
C VAL A 87 3.12 9.73 -7.59
N VAL A 88 4.05 9.15 -6.83
CA VAL A 88 3.87 8.88 -5.39
C VAL A 88 3.68 10.16 -4.57
N TYR A 89 4.37 11.24 -4.93
CA TYR A 89 4.29 12.54 -4.26
C TYR A 89 3.19 13.45 -4.81
N PHE A 90 2.28 12.92 -5.63
CA PHE A 90 1.15 13.66 -6.19
C PHE A 90 1.56 14.88 -7.06
N ASN A 91 2.72 14.81 -7.70
CA ASN A 91 3.19 15.87 -8.62
C ASN A 91 2.79 15.62 -10.08
N ALA A 92 2.56 14.36 -10.44
CA ALA A 92 2.18 13.96 -11.79
C ALA A 92 1.21 12.79 -11.74
N TYR A 93 0.37 12.68 -12.75
CA TYR A 93 -0.52 11.55 -12.96
C TYR A 93 0.16 10.50 -13.83
N VAL A 94 -0.31 9.26 -13.75
CA VAL A 94 0.13 8.16 -14.62
C VAL A 94 -1.06 7.50 -15.29
N VAL A 95 -0.91 7.19 -16.58
CA VAL A 95 -1.92 6.48 -17.36
C VAL A 95 -1.93 5.00 -16.95
N LEU A 96 -3.06 4.55 -16.41
CA LEU A 96 -3.32 3.16 -16.05
C LEU A 96 -3.95 2.42 -17.23
N ASN A 97 -4.84 3.08 -17.97
CA ASN A 97 -5.43 2.55 -19.19
C ASN A 97 -5.61 3.69 -20.20
N PRO A 98 -5.00 3.62 -21.39
CA PRO A 98 -5.17 4.65 -22.42
C PRO A 98 -6.55 4.62 -23.10
N GLY A 99 -7.36 3.57 -22.87
CA GLY A 99 -8.68 3.45 -23.47
C GLY A 99 -8.64 3.45 -24.99
N ASN A 100 -9.47 4.28 -25.61
CA ASN A 100 -9.54 4.45 -27.07
C ASN A 100 -8.87 5.74 -27.58
N TYR A 101 -8.06 6.41 -26.74
CA TYR A 101 -7.36 7.63 -27.12
C TYR A 101 -5.95 7.31 -27.61
N ASP A 102 -5.73 7.43 -28.93
CA ASP A 102 -4.47 7.08 -29.59
C ASP A 102 -3.27 7.93 -29.13
N GLY A 103 -3.52 9.09 -28.51
CA GLY A 103 -2.46 10.00 -28.04
C GLY A 103 -1.90 9.68 -26.65
N LEU A 104 -2.42 8.68 -25.95
CA LEU A 104 -1.95 8.25 -24.63
C LEU A 104 -1.34 6.86 -24.71
N SER A 105 -0.22 6.68 -24.02
CA SER A 105 0.39 5.37 -23.83
C SER A 105 0.30 4.92 -22.37
N TYR A 106 0.27 3.60 -22.18
CA TYR A 106 0.33 3.00 -20.85
C TYR A 106 1.62 3.44 -20.12
N LYS A 107 1.52 3.73 -18.82
CA LYS A 107 2.61 4.28 -17.98
C LYS A 107 3.11 5.68 -18.37
N GLN A 108 2.44 6.38 -19.29
CA GLN A 108 2.77 7.76 -19.60
C GLN A 108 2.49 8.67 -18.40
N LEU A 109 3.40 9.61 -18.14
CA LEU A 109 3.20 10.66 -17.14
C LEU A 109 2.46 11.84 -17.75
N LEU A 110 1.50 12.37 -16.98
CA LEU A 110 0.73 13.56 -17.33
C LEU A 110 0.92 14.62 -16.25
N THR A 111 1.12 15.87 -16.69
CA THR A 111 1.02 17.02 -15.80
C THR A 111 -0.46 17.31 -15.50
N GLU A 112 -0.71 18.07 -14.44
CA GLU A 112 -2.06 18.50 -14.09
C GLU A 112 -2.75 19.24 -15.23
N ASP A 113 -2.08 20.20 -15.88
CA ASP A 113 -2.64 20.94 -17.01
C ASP A 113 -3.00 20.02 -18.19
N THR A 114 -2.12 19.07 -18.53
CA THR A 114 -2.38 18.11 -19.63
C THR A 114 -3.56 17.21 -19.30
N TRP A 115 -3.66 16.76 -18.04
CA TRP A 115 -4.77 15.94 -17.60
C TRP A 115 -6.09 16.71 -17.66
N LEU A 116 -6.13 17.96 -17.22
CA LEU A 116 -7.33 18.81 -17.31
C LEU A 116 -7.78 19.00 -18.76
N GLU A 117 -6.85 19.23 -19.69
CA GLU A 117 -7.18 19.34 -21.13
C GLU A 117 -7.79 18.04 -21.69
N ILE A 118 -7.25 16.89 -21.30
CA ILE A 118 -7.77 15.58 -21.71
C ILE A 118 -9.13 15.32 -21.05
N GLU A 119 -9.28 15.65 -19.77
CA GLU A 119 -10.52 15.50 -19.03
C GLU A 119 -11.65 16.34 -19.65
N ASP A 120 -11.37 17.60 -20.02
CA ASP A 120 -12.32 18.46 -20.74
C ASP A 120 -12.73 17.86 -22.09
N GLN A 121 -11.80 17.23 -22.81
CA GLN A 121 -12.12 16.53 -24.07
C GLN A 121 -12.99 15.29 -23.84
N ILE A 122 -12.78 14.55 -22.75
CA ILE A 122 -13.59 13.38 -22.39
C ILE A 122 -15.04 13.79 -22.12
N TYR A 123 -15.26 14.91 -21.41
CA TYR A 123 -16.61 15.37 -21.06
C TYR A 123 -17.29 16.27 -22.09
N SER A 124 -16.63 16.57 -23.21
CA SER A 124 -17.25 17.32 -24.30
C SER A 124 -18.44 16.56 -24.93
N GLU A 125 -19.48 17.28 -25.34
CA GLU A 125 -20.73 16.68 -25.86
C GLU A 125 -20.53 15.80 -27.11
N ASP A 126 -19.46 16.06 -27.88
CA ASP A 126 -19.09 15.32 -29.10
C ASP A 126 -18.01 14.24 -28.84
N SER A 127 -17.67 13.96 -27.57
CA SER A 127 -16.56 13.07 -27.26
C SER A 127 -16.86 11.62 -27.62
N THR A 128 -15.91 11.00 -28.32
CA THR A 128 -15.88 9.56 -28.56
C THR A 128 -14.96 8.85 -27.56
N LEU A 129 -14.32 9.59 -26.66
CA LEU A 129 -13.30 9.06 -25.75
C LEU A 129 -13.93 8.30 -24.59
N THR A 130 -13.55 7.04 -24.41
CA THR A 130 -14.08 6.15 -23.37
C THR A 130 -12.99 5.22 -22.85
N GLY A 131 -13.09 4.85 -21.58
CA GLY A 131 -12.20 3.86 -20.95
C GLY A 131 -10.80 4.36 -20.61
N ILE A 132 -10.57 5.67 -20.64
CA ILE A 132 -9.32 6.26 -20.17
C ILE A 132 -9.31 6.22 -18.64
N GLU A 133 -8.26 5.63 -18.08
CA GLU A 133 -8.06 5.59 -16.63
C GLU A 133 -6.69 6.14 -16.28
N VAL A 134 -6.70 7.15 -15.43
CA VAL A 134 -5.50 7.86 -14.97
C VAL A 134 -5.50 7.83 -13.45
N GLY A 135 -4.34 7.58 -12.87
CA GLY A 135 -4.16 7.45 -11.43
C GLY A 135 -3.05 8.37 -10.91
N ILE A 136 -3.07 8.59 -9.60
CA ILE A 136 -2.01 9.30 -8.88
C ILE A 136 -1.76 8.66 -7.51
N GLY A 137 -0.58 8.92 -6.93
CA GLY A 137 -0.23 8.44 -5.61
C GLY A 137 0.09 6.94 -5.56
N ALA A 138 0.11 6.42 -4.33
CA ALA A 138 0.47 5.02 -4.08
C ALA A 138 -0.56 4.01 -4.62
N GLU A 139 -1.82 4.41 -4.77
CA GLU A 139 -2.88 3.56 -5.32
C GLU A 139 -2.63 3.24 -6.80
N ALA A 140 -2.28 4.26 -7.58
CA ALA A 140 -1.91 4.08 -8.98
C ALA A 140 -0.70 3.14 -9.15
N ILE A 141 0.32 3.32 -8.31
CA ILE A 141 1.48 2.45 -8.32
C ILE A 141 1.14 1.01 -7.92
N SER A 142 0.26 0.80 -6.93
CA SER A 142 -0.20 -0.55 -6.55
C SER A 142 -0.87 -1.22 -7.74
N ARG A 143 -1.75 -0.51 -8.43
CA ARG A 143 -2.45 -1.04 -9.60
C ARG A 143 -1.50 -1.38 -10.75
N LEU A 144 -0.56 -0.48 -11.07
CA LEU A 144 0.45 -0.75 -12.08
C LEU A 144 1.30 -1.98 -11.77
N LEU A 145 1.57 -2.27 -10.49
CA LEU A 145 2.31 -3.45 -10.05
C LEU A 145 1.46 -4.73 -10.11
N GLU A 146 0.16 -4.63 -9.82
CA GLU A 146 -0.79 -5.75 -9.93
C GLU A 146 -1.02 -6.15 -11.39
N ASP A 147 -0.97 -5.19 -12.31
CA ASP A 147 -1.20 -5.42 -13.74
C ASP A 147 0.01 -6.00 -14.48
N ILE A 148 1.15 -6.27 -13.82
CA ILE A 148 2.35 -6.83 -14.46
C ILE A 148 2.23 -8.36 -14.57
N PRO A 149 2.18 -8.94 -15.78
CA PRO A 149 2.25 -10.40 -15.96
C PRO A 149 3.70 -10.88 -15.80
N LEU A 150 4.08 -11.26 -14.58
CA LEU A 150 5.47 -11.59 -14.24
C LEU A 150 6.04 -12.77 -15.04
N GLU A 151 5.26 -13.82 -15.31
CA GLU A 151 5.73 -14.96 -16.10
C GLU A 151 6.00 -14.58 -17.56
N GLU A 152 5.06 -13.89 -18.20
CA GLU A 152 5.17 -13.49 -19.62
C GLU A 152 6.32 -12.49 -19.82
N GLU A 153 6.45 -11.53 -18.91
CA GLU A 153 7.53 -10.55 -18.92
C GLU A 153 8.90 -11.23 -18.77
N ALA A 154 9.01 -12.22 -17.87
CA ALA A 154 10.24 -12.97 -17.69
C ALA A 154 10.61 -13.82 -18.91
N GLU A 155 9.63 -14.41 -19.59
CA GLU A 155 9.87 -15.14 -20.84
C GLU A 155 10.32 -14.19 -21.96
N ARG A 156 9.62 -13.06 -22.14
CA ARG A 156 9.99 -12.02 -23.12
C ARG A 156 11.43 -11.55 -22.94
N LEU A 157 11.82 -11.20 -21.71
CA LEU A 157 13.17 -10.74 -21.40
C LEU A 157 14.24 -11.83 -21.68
N ARG A 158 13.92 -13.11 -21.45
CA ARG A 158 14.85 -14.22 -21.78
C ARG A 158 15.02 -14.37 -23.29
N GLU A 159 13.95 -14.22 -24.06
CA GLU A 159 14.00 -14.27 -25.52
C GLU A 159 14.81 -13.09 -26.09
N GLU A 160 14.61 -11.88 -25.58
CA GLU A 160 15.37 -10.69 -25.97
C GLU A 160 16.87 -10.87 -25.73
N ILE A 161 17.26 -11.41 -24.58
CA ILE A 161 18.67 -11.70 -24.25
C ILE A 161 19.25 -12.79 -25.17
N ALA A 162 18.45 -13.78 -25.58
CA ALA A 162 18.93 -14.86 -26.45
C ALA A 162 19.14 -14.41 -27.91
N VAL A 163 18.45 -13.36 -28.33
CA VAL A 163 18.56 -12.76 -29.68
C VAL A 163 19.68 -11.70 -29.75
N ALA A 164 20.04 -11.09 -28.62
CA ALA A 164 21.10 -10.08 -28.49
C ALA A 164 22.52 -10.69 -28.52
#